data_AF-A0A2Z6RP38-F1
#
_entry.id   AF-A0A2Z6RP38-F1
#
_cell.length_a   1.000
_cell.length_b   1.000
_cell.length_c   1.000
_cell.angle_alpha   90.00
_cell.angle_beta   90.00
_cell.angle_gamma   90.00
#
_symmetry.space_group_name_H-M   'P 1'
#
loop_
_entity.id
_entity.type
_entity.pdbx_description
1 polymer ?
#
loop_
_entity_poly.entity_id
_entity_poly.type
_entity_poly.pdbx_seq_one_letter_code
_entity_poly.pdbx_strand_id
1 'polypeptide(L)'
;MSTSTIEHDSYLVENWDTETLINFLKEQNLKFDDDDFKILCKEKITGLSFLDLTEEKFCSVGFALGPATLLAKEVQTLKEKPKRAFSSYLSLSEILAKYSLNSDGIDSILLFSPLTYEIQDDNKVFKRCMEEILGRLRSYGTLRPDSLEAMRNEYVVALLHASIHIVIDITNKKLSMKPQYGIVGEESWGQVDYTIKETEELICIMEDKQYKVPIGFAQNIKQLESAYETNRGRRKRGDNDFNYLYGIVTTGRD
;
A
#
# COMPACT_ATOMS: atom_id res chain seq x y z
N MET A 1 -28.03 14.31 5.82
CA MET A 1 -27.44 14.82 7.09
C MET A 1 -26.05 14.23 7.15
N SER A 2 -25.06 15.06 6.86
CA SER A 2 -23.66 14.71 6.65
C SER A 2 -23.00 14.37 7.97
N THR A 3 -22.43 13.17 8.10
CA THR A 3 -21.59 12.79 9.24
C THR A 3 -20.17 12.52 8.74
N SER A 4 -19.35 13.56 8.90
CA SER A 4 -17.96 13.51 9.38
C SER A 4 -16.96 12.65 8.60
N THR A 5 -16.39 13.25 7.57
CA THR A 5 -15.15 12.88 6.86
C THR A 5 -13.86 13.22 7.64
N ILE A 6 -13.91 13.53 8.94
CA ILE A 6 -12.84 14.29 9.61
C ILE A 6 -11.80 13.43 10.36
N GLU A 7 -12.06 12.16 10.66
CA GLU A 7 -11.12 11.36 11.51
C GLU A 7 -10.02 10.60 10.75
N HIS A 8 -10.10 10.46 9.42
CA HIS A 8 -9.14 9.66 8.64
C HIS A 8 -7.81 10.35 8.33
N ASP A 9 -7.73 11.65 8.59
CA ASP A 9 -6.61 12.50 8.17
C ASP A 9 -5.52 12.65 9.24
N SER A 10 -5.71 12.11 10.45
CA SER A 10 -4.78 12.33 11.59
C SER A 10 -3.44 11.56 11.55
N TYR A 11 -3.16 10.73 10.53
CA TYR A 11 -1.92 9.92 10.48
C TYR A 11 -0.82 10.49 9.58
N LEU A 12 -1.19 11.25 8.56
CA LEU A 12 -0.23 11.96 7.71
C LEU A 12 0.07 13.31 8.33
N VAL A 13 1.36 13.65 8.46
CA VAL A 13 1.78 14.92 9.04
C VAL A 13 1.19 16.08 8.24
N GLU A 14 1.05 15.96 6.91
CA GLU A 14 0.44 17.01 6.08
C GLU A 14 -0.96 17.42 6.54
N ASN A 15 -1.69 16.49 7.12
CA ASN A 15 -3.10 16.65 7.46
C ASN A 15 -3.33 17.08 8.91
N TRP A 16 -2.27 17.20 9.72
CA TRP A 16 -2.40 17.63 11.11
C TRP A 16 -2.79 19.11 11.21
N ASP A 17 -3.82 19.38 12.00
CA ASP A 17 -4.06 20.73 12.49
C ASP A 17 -2.99 21.15 13.51
N THR A 18 -2.97 22.44 13.87
CA THR A 18 -1.96 22.99 14.78
C THR A 18 -1.99 22.33 16.16
N GLU A 19 -3.15 21.91 16.64
CA GLU A 19 -3.29 21.25 17.95
C GLU A 19 -2.70 19.84 17.93
N THR A 20 -3.01 19.05 16.88
CA THR A 20 -2.46 17.71 16.67
C THR A 20 -0.93 17.76 16.54
N LEU A 21 -0.40 18.72 15.78
CA LEU A 21 1.04 18.94 15.66
C LEU A 21 1.69 19.25 17.01
N ILE A 22 1.08 20.11 17.83
CA ILE A 22 1.60 20.47 19.16
C ILE A 22 1.61 19.24 20.08
N ASN A 23 0.56 18.44 20.07
CA ASN A 23 0.50 17.21 20.87
C ASN A 23 1.64 16.25 20.51
N PHE A 24 1.90 16.05 19.21
CA PHE A 24 3.04 15.27 18.74
C PHE A 24 4.39 15.82 19.24
N LEU A 25 4.61 17.14 19.14
CA LEU A 25 5.87 17.77 19.56
C LEU A 25 6.10 17.69 21.08
N LYS A 26 5.03 17.71 21.88
CA LYS A 26 5.12 17.47 23.34
C LYS A 26 5.62 16.05 23.65
N GLU A 27 5.22 15.06 22.86
CA GLU A 27 5.67 13.67 23.02
C GLU A 27 7.16 13.48 22.66
N GLN A 28 7.72 14.33 21.78
CA GLN A 28 9.14 14.26 21.40
C GLN A 28 10.11 14.74 22.49
N ASN A 29 9.59 15.26 23.62
CA ASN A 29 10.39 15.70 24.78
C ASN A 29 11.51 16.70 24.42
N LEU A 30 11.21 17.65 23.53
CA LEU A 30 12.15 18.67 23.02
C LEU A 30 12.52 19.76 24.03
N LYS A 31 12.02 19.67 25.28
CA LYS A 31 12.17 20.66 26.35
C LYS A 31 11.64 22.05 26.00
N PHE A 32 10.58 22.11 25.20
CA PHE A 32 9.88 23.35 24.89
C PHE A 32 8.99 23.77 26.05
N ASP A 33 8.85 25.08 26.23
CA ASP A 33 7.91 25.65 27.18
C ASP A 33 6.58 26.04 26.51
N ASP A 34 5.64 26.54 27.31
CA ASP A 34 4.33 26.95 26.79
C ASP A 34 4.41 28.13 25.83
N ASP A 35 5.46 28.96 25.90
CA ASP A 35 5.63 30.11 25.02
C ASP A 35 6.11 29.67 23.63
N ASP A 36 7.00 28.67 23.55
CA ASP A 36 7.38 28.03 22.28
C ASP A 36 6.14 27.48 21.53
N PHE A 37 5.24 26.78 22.22
CA PHE A 37 4.02 26.24 21.60
C PHE A 37 3.02 27.33 21.20
N LYS A 38 2.96 28.46 21.93
CA LYS A 38 2.13 29.61 21.54
C LYS A 38 2.57 30.21 20.21
N ILE A 39 3.85 30.15 19.84
CA ILE A 39 4.34 30.63 18.54
C ILE A 39 3.69 29.81 17.41
N LEU A 40 3.65 28.48 17.54
CA LEU A 40 2.99 27.60 16.55
C LEU A 40 1.50 27.92 16.38
N CYS A 41 0.79 28.13 17.49
CA CYS A 41 -0.62 28.55 17.49
C CYS A 41 -0.83 29.91 16.83
N LYS A 42 0.02 30.90 17.18
CA LYS A 42 -0.09 32.27 16.69
C LYS A 42 0.10 32.34 15.18
N GLU A 43 1.10 31.64 14.67
CA GLU A 43 1.41 31.59 13.24
C GLU A 43 0.54 30.57 12.48
N LYS A 44 -0.35 29.85 13.20
CA LYS A 44 -1.24 28.81 12.65
C LYS A 44 -0.50 27.76 11.84
N ILE A 45 0.65 27.32 12.36
CA ILE A 45 1.47 26.31 11.70
C ILE A 45 0.72 24.98 11.78
N THR A 46 0.26 24.48 10.63
CA THR A 46 -0.30 23.14 10.45
C THR A 46 0.80 22.16 10.06
N GLY A 47 0.56 20.86 10.14
CA GLY A 47 1.58 19.87 9.83
C GLY A 47 2.10 19.93 8.39
N LEU A 48 1.25 20.25 7.39
CA LEU A 48 1.74 20.55 6.02
C LEU A 48 2.73 21.71 6.01
N SER A 49 2.36 22.85 6.60
CA SER A 49 3.26 24.02 6.63
C SER A 49 4.52 23.75 7.43
N PHE A 50 4.43 22.96 8.50
CA PHE A 50 5.55 22.56 9.36
C PHE A 50 6.62 21.82 8.57
N LEU A 51 6.22 20.89 7.70
CA LEU A 51 7.15 20.16 6.84
C LEU A 51 7.93 21.08 5.88
N ASP A 52 7.40 22.25 5.50
CA ASP A 52 8.06 23.20 4.60
C ASP A 52 8.95 24.24 5.31
N LEU A 53 9.03 24.19 6.64
CA LEU A 53 9.84 25.08 7.45
C LEU A 53 11.29 24.59 7.54
N THR A 54 12.20 25.56 7.52
CA THR A 54 13.65 25.38 7.74
C THR A 54 14.03 26.06 9.04
N GLU A 55 15.23 25.78 9.58
CA GLU A 55 15.75 26.46 10.76
C GLU A 55 15.67 27.99 10.63
N GLU A 56 16.06 28.55 9.47
CA GLU A 56 15.97 29.98 9.18
C GLU A 56 14.53 30.52 9.26
N LYS A 57 13.56 29.76 8.72
CA LYS A 57 12.14 30.17 8.79
C LYS A 57 11.61 30.08 10.21
N PHE A 58 11.97 29.05 10.98
CA PHE A 58 11.61 28.96 12.40
C PHE A 58 12.16 30.16 13.19
N CYS A 59 13.42 30.55 12.95
CA CYS A 59 13.98 31.77 13.52
C CYS A 59 13.19 33.03 13.11
N SER A 60 12.78 33.13 11.84
CA SER A 60 12.05 34.29 11.33
C SER A 60 10.66 34.48 11.95
N VAL A 61 10.02 33.40 12.40
CA VAL A 61 8.70 33.43 13.05
C VAL A 61 8.78 33.56 14.58
N GLY A 62 9.98 33.72 15.13
CA GLY A 62 10.19 34.08 16.53
C GLY A 62 10.76 32.98 17.42
N PHE A 63 11.11 31.81 16.88
CA PHE A 63 11.86 30.82 17.67
C PHE A 63 13.30 31.27 17.89
N ALA A 64 13.82 31.04 19.09
CA ALA A 64 15.25 31.15 19.34
C ALA A 64 15.99 30.06 18.54
N LEU A 65 17.29 30.28 18.28
CA LEU A 65 18.12 29.38 17.48
C LEU A 65 18.07 27.92 17.98
N GLY A 66 18.10 27.70 19.30
CA GLY A 66 18.05 26.35 19.89
C GLY A 66 16.78 25.56 19.52
N PRO A 67 15.58 26.04 19.91
CA PRO A 67 14.31 25.45 19.49
C PRO A 67 14.16 25.33 17.96
N ALA A 68 14.57 26.35 17.20
CA ALA A 68 14.52 26.33 15.74
C ALA A 68 15.34 25.17 15.14
N THR A 69 16.56 24.93 15.65
CA THR A 69 17.40 23.80 15.22
C THR A 69 16.74 22.46 15.56
N LEU A 70 16.11 22.33 16.74
CA LEU A 70 15.41 21.09 17.13
C LEU A 70 14.19 20.83 16.24
N LEU A 71 13.39 21.86 15.96
CA LEU A 71 12.25 21.76 15.04
C LEU A 71 12.70 21.39 13.62
N ALA A 72 13.77 21.99 13.10
CA ALA A 72 14.30 21.64 11.79
C ALA A 72 14.78 20.19 11.72
N LYS A 73 15.37 19.67 12.80
CA LYS A 73 15.72 18.25 12.91
C LYS A 73 14.46 17.38 12.90
N GLU A 74 13.40 17.75 13.61
CA GLU A 74 12.17 16.95 13.56
C GLU A 74 11.43 17.02 12.23
N VAL A 75 11.47 18.16 11.53
CA VAL A 75 11.03 18.22 10.14
C VAL A 75 11.81 17.22 9.29
N GLN A 76 13.13 17.14 9.48
CA GLN A 76 13.95 16.16 8.78
C GLN A 76 13.60 14.73 9.19
N THR A 77 13.44 14.42 10.49
CA THR A 77 13.01 13.09 10.98
C THR A 77 11.65 12.68 10.41
N LEU A 78 10.69 13.60 10.35
CA LEU A 78 9.36 13.35 9.80
C LEU A 78 9.40 13.14 8.29
N LYS A 79 10.25 13.87 7.57
CA LYS A 79 10.51 13.65 6.13
C LYS A 79 11.26 12.36 5.86
N GLU A 80 12.14 11.97 6.78
CA GLU A 80 12.99 10.78 6.67
C GLU A 80 12.39 9.54 7.31
N LYS A 81 11.21 9.62 7.97
CA LYS A 81 10.57 8.52 8.71
C LYS A 81 10.82 7.22 7.93
N PRO A 82 11.62 6.29 8.48
CA PRO A 82 12.16 5.21 7.68
C PRO A 82 10.99 4.41 7.14
N LYS A 83 10.86 4.41 5.81
CA LYS A 83 9.77 3.72 5.14
C LYS A 83 9.71 2.30 5.66
N ARG A 84 8.53 1.90 6.10
CA ARG A 84 8.34 0.59 6.70
C ARG A 84 8.32 -0.47 5.61
N ALA A 85 9.12 -1.51 5.75
CA ALA A 85 9.10 -2.61 4.81
C ALA A 85 7.73 -3.31 4.84
N PHE A 86 7.17 -3.69 3.68
CA PHE A 86 5.88 -4.37 3.61
C PHE A 86 5.82 -5.59 4.54
N SER A 87 6.89 -6.38 4.57
CA SER A 87 7.02 -7.58 5.40
C SER A 87 6.87 -7.34 6.91
N SER A 88 7.06 -6.09 7.37
CA SER A 88 6.94 -5.75 8.78
C SER A 88 5.51 -5.40 9.22
N TYR A 89 4.55 -5.28 8.30
CA TYR A 89 3.13 -5.21 8.65
C TYR A 89 2.63 -6.60 9.01
N LEU A 90 2.39 -6.82 10.31
CA LEU A 90 2.05 -8.13 10.87
C LEU A 90 0.65 -8.16 11.50
N SER A 91 -0.08 -7.04 11.46
CA SER A 91 -1.38 -6.87 12.09
C SER A 91 -2.38 -6.29 11.10
N LEU A 92 -3.46 -7.02 10.84
CA LEU A 92 -4.56 -6.51 10.01
C LEU A 92 -5.32 -5.40 10.73
N SER A 93 -5.56 -5.54 12.03
CA SER A 93 -6.26 -4.51 12.82
C SER A 93 -5.51 -3.18 12.86
N GLU A 94 -4.17 -3.21 12.88
CA GLU A 94 -3.34 -2.01 12.76
C GLU A 94 -3.62 -1.26 11.45
N ILE A 95 -3.74 -2.00 10.34
CA ILE A 95 -4.02 -1.42 9.02
C ILE A 95 -5.47 -0.96 8.94
N LEU A 96 -6.42 -1.79 9.36
CA LEU A 96 -7.85 -1.48 9.31
C LEU A 96 -8.24 -0.28 10.20
N ALA A 97 -7.54 -0.06 11.31
CA ALA A 97 -7.73 1.13 12.14
C ALA A 97 -7.48 2.43 11.37
N LYS A 98 -6.56 2.44 10.39
CA LYS A 98 -6.35 3.59 9.48
C LYS A 98 -7.57 3.89 8.62
N TYR A 99 -8.40 2.87 8.41
CA TYR A 99 -9.65 2.94 7.68
C TYR A 99 -10.87 3.02 8.60
N SER A 100 -10.69 3.42 9.87
CA SER A 100 -11.77 3.53 10.86
C SER A 100 -12.56 2.23 11.03
N LEU A 101 -11.90 1.09 10.76
CA LEU A 101 -12.45 -0.24 10.94
C LEU A 101 -11.80 -0.88 12.16
N ASN A 102 -12.50 -0.84 13.29
CA ASN A 102 -12.08 -1.50 14.53
C ASN A 102 -12.38 -3.00 14.47
N SER A 103 -11.58 -3.73 13.71
CA SER A 103 -11.69 -5.18 13.54
C SER A 103 -10.32 -5.83 13.36
N ASP A 104 -10.20 -7.08 13.79
CA ASP A 104 -9.04 -7.95 13.59
C ASP A 104 -9.27 -9.00 12.48
N GLY A 105 -10.48 -9.06 11.93
CA GLY A 105 -10.91 -10.02 10.91
C GLY A 105 -11.18 -9.38 9.56
N ILE A 106 -11.08 -10.19 8.50
CA ILE A 106 -11.39 -9.79 7.12
C ILE A 106 -12.89 -9.53 6.91
N ASP A 107 -13.75 -10.01 7.80
CA ASP A 107 -15.22 -9.88 7.72
C ASP A 107 -15.69 -8.43 7.81
N SER A 108 -14.84 -7.53 8.32
CA SER A 108 -15.10 -6.08 8.37
C SER A 108 -14.83 -5.37 7.04
N ILE A 109 -14.12 -6.01 6.12
CA ILE A 109 -13.83 -5.47 4.80
C ILE A 109 -15.07 -5.67 3.92
N LEU A 110 -15.55 -4.61 3.29
CA LEU A 110 -16.71 -4.68 2.41
C LEU A 110 -16.48 -5.71 1.29
N LEU A 111 -17.38 -6.68 1.23
CA LEU A 111 -17.39 -7.66 0.15
C LEU A 111 -17.83 -6.98 -1.14
N PHE A 112 -17.06 -7.18 -2.21
CA PHE A 112 -17.48 -6.85 -3.57
C PHE A 112 -17.57 -8.13 -4.38
N SER A 113 -18.53 -8.20 -5.30
CA SER A 113 -18.66 -9.29 -6.26
C SER A 113 -18.19 -8.77 -7.62
N PRO A 114 -17.00 -9.17 -8.11
CA PRO A 114 -16.56 -8.77 -9.43
C PRO A 114 -17.47 -9.39 -10.50
N LEU A 115 -17.60 -8.69 -11.63
CA LEU A 115 -18.21 -9.29 -12.83
C LEU A 115 -17.30 -10.44 -13.29
N THR A 116 -17.87 -11.63 -13.42
CA THR A 116 -17.15 -12.81 -13.90
C THR A 116 -17.24 -12.92 -15.42
N TYR A 117 -16.17 -13.43 -16.03
CA TYR A 117 -16.14 -13.78 -17.44
C TYR A 117 -15.96 -15.28 -17.57
N GLU A 118 -16.89 -15.95 -18.24
CA GLU A 118 -16.84 -17.39 -18.44
C GLU A 118 -15.85 -17.76 -19.54
N ILE A 119 -14.87 -18.60 -19.19
CA ILE A 119 -13.90 -19.14 -20.14
C ILE A 119 -14.44 -20.48 -20.65
N GLN A 120 -14.58 -20.59 -21.97
CA GLN A 120 -15.05 -21.83 -22.60
C GLN A 120 -14.01 -22.95 -22.45
N ASP A 121 -14.48 -24.18 -22.23
CA ASP A 121 -13.64 -25.36 -22.06
C ASP A 121 -12.76 -25.64 -23.29
N ASP A 122 -13.16 -25.19 -24.48
CA ASP A 122 -12.40 -25.36 -25.71
C ASP A 122 -11.28 -24.32 -25.91
N ASN A 123 -11.19 -23.30 -25.04
CA ASN A 123 -10.19 -22.25 -25.09
C ASN A 123 -8.76 -22.85 -25.04
N LYS A 124 -7.97 -22.54 -26.08
CA LYS A 124 -6.64 -23.13 -26.27
C LYS A 124 -5.65 -22.75 -25.17
N VAL A 125 -5.72 -21.50 -24.68
CA VAL A 125 -4.83 -21.01 -23.62
C VAL A 125 -5.18 -21.69 -22.30
N PHE A 126 -6.48 -21.80 -22.00
CA PHE A 126 -6.97 -22.50 -20.82
C PHE A 126 -6.57 -23.98 -20.83
N LYS A 127 -6.80 -24.71 -21.92
CA LYS A 127 -6.37 -26.11 -22.07
C LYS A 127 -4.88 -26.29 -21.82
N ARG A 128 -4.05 -25.42 -22.43
CA ARG A 128 -2.59 -25.45 -22.24
C ARG A 128 -2.19 -25.21 -20.78
N CYS A 129 -2.85 -24.26 -20.10
CA CYS A 129 -2.64 -24.01 -18.67
C CYS A 129 -2.93 -25.26 -17.84
N MET A 130 -4.06 -25.92 -18.11
CA MET A 130 -4.44 -27.16 -17.42
C MET A 130 -3.44 -28.29 -17.67
N GLU A 131 -2.96 -28.46 -18.90
CA GLU A 131 -1.89 -29.42 -19.22
C GLU A 131 -0.60 -29.13 -18.43
N GLU A 132 -0.23 -27.85 -18.29
CA GLU A 132 0.94 -27.40 -17.54
C GLU A 132 0.81 -27.70 -16.04
N ILE A 133 -0.36 -27.39 -15.45
CA ILE A 133 -0.68 -27.68 -14.05
C ILE A 133 -0.66 -29.19 -13.80
N LEU A 134 -1.32 -29.98 -14.64
CA LEU A 134 -1.33 -31.44 -14.55
C LEU A 134 0.08 -32.02 -14.69
N GLY A 135 0.91 -31.46 -15.58
CA GLY A 135 2.32 -31.82 -15.72
C GLY A 135 3.09 -31.62 -14.42
N ARG A 136 2.96 -30.44 -13.78
CA ARG A 136 3.58 -30.15 -12.48
C ARG A 136 3.09 -31.06 -11.38
N LEU A 137 1.78 -31.34 -11.31
CA LEU A 137 1.22 -32.28 -10.33
C LEU A 137 1.78 -33.69 -10.50
N ARG A 138 2.08 -34.14 -11.73
CA ARG A 138 2.75 -35.43 -11.96
C ARG A 138 4.20 -35.44 -11.47
N SER A 139 4.91 -34.32 -11.59
CA SER A 139 6.32 -34.21 -11.22
C SER A 139 6.53 -33.95 -9.72
N TYR A 140 5.79 -33.01 -9.14
CA TYR A 140 5.90 -32.62 -7.73
C TYR A 140 4.93 -33.37 -6.80
N GLY A 141 3.90 -34.00 -7.35
CA GLY A 141 2.78 -34.52 -6.58
C GLY A 141 1.77 -33.43 -6.21
N THR A 142 0.74 -33.82 -5.45
CA THR A 142 -0.25 -32.88 -4.92
C THR A 142 0.40 -31.89 -3.96
N LEU A 143 0.11 -30.60 -4.13
CA LEU A 143 0.52 -29.57 -3.18
C LEU A 143 -0.01 -29.91 -1.78
N ARG A 144 0.89 -29.94 -0.82
CA ARG A 144 0.55 -30.13 0.60
C ARG A 144 0.47 -28.79 1.31
N PRO A 145 -0.25 -28.71 2.44
CA PRO A 145 -0.34 -27.48 3.23
C PRO A 145 1.00 -26.89 3.64
N ASP A 146 2.07 -27.69 3.72
CA ASP A 146 3.46 -27.37 4.08
C ASP A 146 4.42 -27.33 2.87
N SER A 147 3.91 -27.41 1.63
CA SER A 147 4.75 -27.30 0.43
C SER A 147 5.54 -25.98 0.40
N LEU A 148 6.73 -26.02 -0.19
CA LEU A 148 7.60 -24.86 -0.31
C LEU A 148 6.92 -23.76 -1.13
N GLU A 149 7.13 -22.51 -0.73
CA GLU A 149 6.61 -21.34 -1.43
C GLU A 149 7.01 -21.30 -2.90
N ALA A 150 8.28 -21.62 -3.20
CA ALA A 150 8.76 -21.72 -4.58
C ALA A 150 7.93 -22.69 -5.43
N MET A 151 7.48 -23.82 -4.85
CA MET A 151 6.67 -24.81 -5.55
C MET A 151 5.25 -24.29 -5.81
N ARG A 152 4.60 -23.67 -4.82
CA ARG A 152 3.27 -23.05 -5.01
C ARG A 152 3.30 -21.96 -6.07
N ASN A 153 4.34 -21.15 -6.03
CA ASN A 153 4.56 -20.07 -6.99
C ASN A 153 4.60 -20.57 -8.44
N GLU A 154 5.09 -21.79 -8.71
CA GLU A 154 5.04 -22.34 -10.06
C GLU A 154 3.61 -22.56 -10.59
N TYR A 155 2.68 -22.97 -9.73
CA TYR A 155 1.28 -23.14 -10.10
C TYR A 155 0.58 -21.80 -10.28
N VAL A 156 0.82 -20.87 -9.35
CA VAL A 156 0.33 -19.48 -9.42
C VAL A 156 0.75 -18.81 -10.73
N VAL A 157 2.03 -18.92 -11.09
CA VAL A 157 2.59 -18.32 -12.31
C VAL A 157 1.91 -18.87 -13.55
N ALA A 158 1.65 -20.17 -13.61
CA ALA A 158 0.94 -20.79 -14.73
C ALA A 158 -0.48 -20.23 -14.91
N LEU A 159 -1.22 -20.08 -13.81
CA LEU A 159 -2.56 -19.52 -13.80
C LEU A 159 -2.55 -18.04 -14.19
N LEU A 160 -1.63 -17.25 -13.65
CA LEU A 160 -1.48 -15.83 -13.98
C LEU A 160 -1.14 -15.63 -15.46
N HIS A 161 -0.17 -16.40 -15.99
CA HIS A 161 0.20 -16.32 -17.40
C HIS A 161 -0.99 -16.60 -18.31
N ALA A 162 -1.73 -17.69 -18.05
CA ALA A 162 -2.91 -18.03 -18.83
C ALA A 162 -3.99 -16.95 -18.75
N SER A 163 -4.26 -16.45 -17.54
CA SER A 163 -5.24 -15.39 -17.30
C SER A 163 -4.88 -14.12 -18.08
N ILE A 164 -3.62 -13.69 -18.04
CA ILE A 164 -3.15 -12.51 -18.77
C ILE A 164 -3.29 -12.71 -20.28
N HIS A 165 -2.90 -13.87 -20.81
CA HIS A 165 -3.05 -14.16 -22.23
C HIS A 165 -4.52 -14.15 -22.68
N ILE A 166 -5.41 -14.74 -21.89
CA ILE A 166 -6.85 -14.73 -22.16
C ILE A 166 -7.39 -13.29 -22.15
N VAL A 167 -7.00 -12.47 -21.17
CA VAL A 167 -7.43 -11.07 -21.10
C VAL A 167 -6.87 -10.26 -22.27
N ILE A 168 -5.61 -10.47 -22.67
CA ILE A 168 -5.02 -9.84 -23.86
C ILE A 168 -5.84 -10.20 -25.11
N ASP A 169 -6.16 -11.48 -25.31
CA ASP A 169 -6.91 -11.94 -26.48
C ASP A 169 -8.33 -11.35 -26.53
N ILE A 170 -9.01 -11.22 -25.37
CA ILE A 170 -10.37 -10.68 -25.28
C ILE A 170 -10.41 -9.17 -25.44
N THR A 171 -9.48 -8.46 -24.80
CA THR A 171 -9.56 -7.00 -24.64
C THR A 171 -8.62 -6.24 -25.59
N ASN A 172 -7.66 -6.94 -26.21
CA ASN A 172 -6.57 -6.36 -26.99
C ASN A 172 -5.73 -5.32 -26.20
N LYS A 173 -5.78 -5.38 -24.86
CA LYS A 173 -5.00 -4.50 -23.98
C LYS A 173 -3.55 -4.98 -23.89
N LYS A 174 -2.63 -4.03 -23.74
CA LYS A 174 -1.20 -4.33 -23.55
C LYS A 174 -0.90 -4.59 -22.08
N LEU A 175 -1.11 -5.83 -21.65
CA LEU A 175 -0.78 -6.28 -20.30
C LEU A 175 0.63 -6.83 -20.20
N SER A 176 1.26 -6.64 -19.04
CA SER A 176 2.54 -7.28 -18.70
C SER A 176 2.58 -7.70 -17.24
N MET A 177 3.25 -8.82 -16.96
CA MET A 177 3.50 -9.30 -15.60
C MET A 177 4.95 -9.02 -15.21
N LYS A 178 5.20 -8.64 -13.96
CA LYS A 178 6.54 -8.53 -13.37
C LYS A 178 6.60 -9.30 -12.05
N PRO A 179 7.36 -10.40 -11.97
CA PRO A 179 7.65 -11.05 -10.69
C PRO A 179 8.64 -10.22 -9.86
N GLN A 180 8.56 -10.33 -8.53
CA GLN A 180 9.47 -9.68 -7.56
C GLN A 180 9.66 -8.18 -7.81
N TYR A 181 8.56 -7.49 -8.07
CA TYR A 181 8.60 -6.08 -8.46
C TYR A 181 8.73 -5.17 -7.23
N GLY A 182 9.69 -4.26 -7.24
CA GLY A 182 9.88 -3.27 -6.19
C GLY A 182 8.86 -2.13 -6.28
N ILE A 183 8.14 -1.89 -5.19
CA ILE A 183 7.21 -0.76 -5.04
C ILE A 183 7.69 0.11 -3.87
N VAL A 184 7.65 1.41 -4.08
CA VAL A 184 8.03 2.41 -3.08
C VAL A 184 6.91 3.43 -2.99
N GLY A 185 6.18 3.42 -1.89
CA GLY A 185 5.19 4.43 -1.52
C GLY A 185 5.79 5.50 -0.61
N GLU A 186 4.94 6.37 -0.10
CA GLU A 186 5.26 7.45 0.84
C GLU A 186 5.67 6.86 2.20
N GLU A 187 4.85 5.97 2.77
CA GLU A 187 5.10 5.34 4.08
C GLU A 187 5.86 4.00 4.02
N SER A 188 5.81 3.31 2.88
CA SER A 188 6.16 1.89 2.80
C SER A 188 6.98 1.54 1.57
N TRP A 189 7.71 0.43 1.64
CA TRP A 189 8.43 -0.10 0.49
C TRP A 189 8.61 -1.61 0.58
N GLY A 190 8.95 -2.22 -0.54
CA GLY A 190 9.34 -3.62 -0.59
C GLY A 190 9.13 -4.22 -1.96
N GLN A 191 9.48 -5.50 -2.07
CA GLN A 191 9.14 -6.30 -3.23
C GLN A 191 7.79 -6.98 -3.00
N VAL A 192 7.05 -7.14 -4.08
CA VAL A 192 5.81 -7.93 -4.12
C VAL A 192 6.02 -9.12 -5.04
N ASP A 193 5.29 -10.22 -4.81
CA ASP A 193 5.53 -11.47 -5.54
C ASP A 193 5.26 -11.30 -7.04
N TYR A 194 4.10 -10.75 -7.39
CA TYR A 194 3.74 -10.47 -8.78
C TYR A 194 2.98 -9.15 -8.92
N THR A 195 3.26 -8.43 -10.00
CA THR A 195 2.45 -7.29 -10.44
C THR A 195 1.98 -7.48 -11.86
N ILE A 196 0.78 -6.98 -12.15
CA ILE A 196 0.26 -6.85 -13.51
C ILE A 196 0.15 -5.37 -13.82
N LYS A 197 0.62 -5.00 -15.01
CA LYS A 197 0.57 -3.65 -15.54
C LYS A 197 -0.22 -3.61 -16.83
N GLU A 198 -1.00 -2.55 -17.00
CA GLU A 198 -1.48 -2.13 -18.32
C GLU A 198 -0.62 -0.96 -18.78
N THR A 199 0.13 -1.15 -19.86
CA THR A 199 1.19 -0.21 -20.27
C THR A 199 2.19 0.05 -19.12
N GLU A 200 2.13 1.22 -18.46
CA GLU A 200 3.01 1.61 -17.35
C GLU A 200 2.28 1.69 -15.99
N GLU A 201 0.95 1.59 -15.98
CA GLU A 201 0.14 1.66 -14.75
C GLU A 201 0.05 0.27 -14.11
N LEU A 202 0.30 0.20 -12.80
CA LEU A 202 0.01 -0.98 -12.00
C LEU A 202 -1.51 -1.14 -11.92
N ILE A 203 -2.02 -2.34 -12.21
CA ILE A 203 -3.46 -2.64 -12.12
C ILE A 203 -3.76 -3.77 -11.14
N CYS A 204 -2.78 -4.63 -10.86
CA CYS A 204 -2.94 -5.74 -9.93
C CYS A 204 -1.63 -6.01 -9.18
N ILE A 205 -1.75 -6.31 -7.90
CA ILE A 205 -0.67 -6.83 -7.05
C ILE A 205 -1.13 -8.16 -6.47
N MET A 206 -0.29 -9.18 -6.60
CA MET A 206 -0.56 -10.49 -6.05
C MET A 206 0.53 -10.88 -5.05
N GLU A 207 0.08 -11.46 -3.94
CA GLU A 207 0.90 -12.01 -2.87
C GLU A 207 0.51 -13.48 -2.61
N ASP A 208 1.50 -14.37 -2.54
CA ASP A 208 1.32 -15.75 -2.06
C ASP A 208 1.56 -15.80 -0.54
N LYS A 209 0.55 -16.22 0.22
CA LYS A 209 0.60 -16.36 1.68
C LYS A 209 0.01 -17.68 2.13
N GLN A 210 0.89 -18.65 2.36
CA GLN A 210 0.56 -19.98 2.86
C GLN A 210 -0.17 -19.99 4.22
N TYR A 211 0.21 -19.08 5.11
CA TYR A 211 -0.30 -19.00 6.48
C TYR A 211 -0.59 -17.54 6.86
N LYS A 212 -1.48 -17.35 7.83
CA LYS A 212 -1.83 -16.04 8.37
C LYS A 212 -2.36 -15.10 7.29
N VAL A 213 -3.40 -15.53 6.59
CA VAL A 213 -4.14 -14.74 5.58
C VAL A 213 -4.38 -13.29 6.02
N PRO A 214 -4.75 -12.98 7.29
CA PRO A 214 -4.88 -11.59 7.74
C PRO A 214 -3.59 -10.75 7.57
N ILE A 215 -2.41 -11.34 7.79
CA ILE A 215 -1.13 -10.67 7.54
C ILE A 215 -0.96 -10.41 6.04
N GLY A 216 -1.33 -11.38 5.19
CA GLY A 216 -1.34 -11.19 3.74
C GLY A 216 -2.17 -10.01 3.31
N PHE A 217 -3.39 -9.88 3.83
CA PHE A 217 -4.24 -8.71 3.59
C PHE A 217 -3.62 -7.41 4.11
N ALA A 218 -3.07 -7.42 5.33
CA ALA A 218 -2.43 -6.22 5.90
C ALA A 218 -1.30 -5.70 5.00
N GLN A 219 -0.44 -6.61 4.54
CA GLN A 219 0.66 -6.29 3.63
C GLN A 219 0.15 -5.84 2.26
N ASN A 220 -0.84 -6.55 1.72
CA ASN A 220 -1.38 -6.26 0.40
C ASN A 220 -2.11 -4.91 0.33
N ILE A 221 -2.83 -4.51 1.38
CA ILE A 221 -3.44 -3.17 1.48
C ILE A 221 -2.36 -2.08 1.37
N LYS A 222 -1.26 -2.19 2.12
CA LYS A 222 -0.15 -1.21 2.06
C LYS A 222 0.59 -1.22 0.72
N GLN A 223 0.71 -2.39 0.08
CA GLN A 223 1.24 -2.49 -1.28
C GLN A 223 0.35 -1.76 -2.30
N LEU A 224 -0.98 -1.91 -2.19
CA LEU A 224 -1.96 -1.25 -3.06
C LEU A 224 -1.93 0.27 -2.88
N GLU A 225 -1.86 0.77 -1.65
CA GLU A 225 -1.68 2.20 -1.37
C GLU A 225 -0.40 2.74 -2.04
N SER A 226 0.73 2.04 -1.87
CA SER A 226 2.00 2.43 -2.46
C SER A 226 1.98 2.37 -4.00
N ALA A 227 1.24 1.42 -4.58
CA ALA A 227 1.06 1.34 -6.03
C ALA A 227 0.16 2.44 -6.57
N TYR A 228 -0.88 2.83 -5.81
CA TYR A 228 -1.73 3.96 -6.15
C TYR A 228 -0.92 5.25 -6.21
N GLU A 229 -0.08 5.51 -5.20
CA GLU A 229 0.84 6.65 -5.17
C GLU A 229 1.82 6.62 -6.35
N THR A 230 2.39 5.44 -6.64
CA THR A 230 3.29 5.23 -7.79
C THR A 230 2.61 5.57 -9.11
N ASN A 231 1.36 5.14 -9.29
CA ASN A 231 0.58 5.46 -10.49
C ASN A 231 0.25 6.95 -10.55
N ARG A 232 -0.19 7.56 -9.43
CA ARG A 232 -0.53 8.98 -9.33
C ARG A 232 0.63 9.87 -9.75
N GLY A 233 1.86 9.54 -9.33
CA GLY A 233 3.07 10.28 -9.72
C GLY A 233 3.41 10.22 -11.21
N ARG A 234 2.85 9.26 -11.95
CA ARG A 234 3.10 9.06 -13.40
C ARG A 234 2.02 9.66 -14.29
N ARG A 235 0.84 9.97 -13.74
CA ARG A 235 -0.29 10.52 -14.51
C ARG A 235 -0.04 11.98 -14.90
N LYS A 236 -0.38 12.33 -16.14
CA LYS A 236 -0.49 13.74 -16.58
C LYS A 236 -1.85 14.30 -16.15
N ARG A 237 -1.96 15.62 -15.90
CA ARG A 237 -3.25 16.28 -15.62
C ARG A 237 -4.24 15.97 -16.75
N GLY A 238 -5.31 15.22 -16.46
CA GLY A 238 -6.42 14.94 -17.38
C GLY A 238 -6.62 13.48 -17.77
N ASP A 239 -5.70 12.57 -17.45
CA ASP A 239 -5.91 11.12 -17.67
C ASP A 239 -6.75 10.52 -16.54
N ASN A 240 -7.90 9.96 -16.90
CA ASN A 240 -8.95 9.50 -15.99
C ASN A 240 -9.12 7.97 -16.02
N ASP A 241 -8.12 7.24 -16.54
CA ASP A 241 -8.41 5.94 -17.15
C ASP A 241 -8.48 4.75 -16.19
N PHE A 242 -8.03 4.86 -14.93
CA PHE A 242 -8.24 3.79 -13.94
C PHE A 242 -8.42 4.31 -12.51
N ASN A 243 -9.56 3.99 -11.89
CA ASN A 243 -9.85 4.28 -10.47
C ASN A 243 -9.58 3.11 -9.53
N TYR A 244 -9.19 1.93 -10.04
CA TYR A 244 -9.12 0.71 -9.23
C TYR A 244 -7.80 -0.04 -9.42
N LEU A 245 -7.27 -0.51 -8.29
CA LEU A 245 -6.13 -1.42 -8.18
C LEU A 245 -6.64 -2.71 -7.52
N TYR A 246 -6.29 -3.86 -8.09
CA TYR A 246 -6.71 -5.15 -7.55
C TYR A 246 -5.61 -5.77 -6.69
N GLY A 247 -5.99 -6.18 -5.48
CA GLY A 247 -5.14 -6.97 -4.59
C GLY A 247 -5.59 -8.42 -4.58
N ILE A 248 -4.67 -9.35 -4.82
CA ILE A 248 -4.93 -10.78 -4.74
C ILE A 248 -4.01 -11.37 -3.67
N VAL A 249 -4.62 -11.98 -2.65
CA VAL A 249 -3.90 -12.81 -1.68
C VAL A 249 -4.34 -14.25 -1.92
N THR A 250 -3.41 -15.12 -2.29
CA THR A 250 -3.67 -16.55 -2.44
C THR A 250 -2.99 -17.34 -1.35
N THR A 251 -3.60 -18.44 -0.92
CA THR A 251 -2.94 -19.45 -0.08
C THR A 251 -2.34 -20.59 -0.91
N GLY A 252 -2.66 -20.63 -2.21
CA GLY A 252 -2.33 -21.75 -3.09
C GLY A 252 -2.95 -23.08 -2.64
N ARG A 253 -4.02 -23.04 -1.84
CA ARG A 253 -4.78 -24.21 -1.37
C ARG A 253 -6.15 -24.28 -2.03
N ASP A 254 -6.60 -25.51 -2.19
CA ASP A 254 -7.95 -25.94 -2.53
C ASP A 254 -8.98 -25.68 -1.41
#